data_AF-A0A6B1F7L7-F1
#
_entry.id   AF-A0A6B1F7L7-F1
#
_cell.length_a   1.000
_cell.length_b   1.000
_cell.length_c   1.000
_cell.angle_alpha   90.00
_cell.angle_beta   90.00
_cell.angle_gamma   90.00
#
_symmetry.space_group_name_H-M   'P 1'
#
loop_
_entity.id
_entity.type
_entity.pdbx_description
1 polymer ?
#
loop_
_entity_poly.entity_id
_entity_poly.type
_entity_poly.pdbx_seq_one_letter_code
_entity_poly.pdbx_strand_id
1 'polypeptide(L)'
;SCMTNIGHYRAAAKVLEDVDKVKARLWVCPPTRMDEETLKQEGHYATMAAAGCRMEMPGCSLCMGNQARVEDNTTVVSTSTRNFNNRLGNGAQVYLGSAELAAACAVLGRIPTVAEYHRIVSTRIQPLAAELYRYLNFDRIPGFAEGAEGGDSRAEDAPMAKVEA
;
A
#
# COMPACT_ATOMS: atom_id res chain seq x y z
N SER A 1 -1.06 -3.64 5.77
CA SER A 1 -1.50 -4.43 6.96
C SER A 1 -2.76 -3.80 7.54
N CYS A 2 -3.37 -4.32 8.60
CA CYS A 2 -4.49 -3.63 9.24
C CYS A 2 -4.09 -2.31 9.94
N MET A 3 -2.79 -2.02 10.11
CA MET A 3 -2.30 -0.73 10.62
C MET A 3 -2.32 0.37 9.56
N THR A 4 -2.60 0.03 8.30
CA THR A 4 -2.59 0.98 7.19
C THR A 4 -4.01 1.30 6.73
N ASN A 5 -4.23 2.52 6.26
CA ASN A 5 -5.41 3.03 5.57
C ASN A 5 -4.97 3.59 4.19
N ILE A 6 -5.94 3.97 3.35
CA ILE A 6 -5.68 4.47 1.99
C ILE A 6 -4.62 5.57 1.89
N GLY A 7 -4.54 6.50 2.86
CA GLY A 7 -3.62 7.63 2.80
C GLY A 7 -2.16 7.22 2.81
N HIS A 8 -1.84 6.12 3.51
CA HIS A 8 -0.49 5.56 3.50
C HIS A 8 -0.07 5.02 2.13
N TYR A 9 -1.01 4.46 1.36
CA TYR A 9 -0.73 3.98 0.01
C TYR A 9 -0.57 5.15 -0.97
N ARG A 10 -1.40 6.20 -0.85
CA ARG A 10 -1.21 7.42 -1.65
C ARG A 10 0.16 8.06 -1.39
N ALA A 11 0.53 8.21 -0.13
CA ALA A 11 1.84 8.75 0.25
C ALA A 11 2.99 7.87 -0.26
N ALA A 12 2.89 6.54 -0.15
CA ALA A 12 3.88 5.63 -0.70
C ALA A 12 3.97 5.71 -2.23
N ALA A 13 2.84 5.77 -2.93
CA ALA A 13 2.81 5.93 -4.39
C ALA A 13 3.50 7.23 -4.82
N LYS A 14 3.29 8.33 -4.08
CA LYS A 14 3.94 9.62 -4.34
C LYS A 14 5.47 9.58 -4.19
N VAL A 15 5.98 8.76 -3.27
CA VAL A 15 7.42 8.50 -3.12
C VAL A 15 7.97 7.68 -4.29
N LEU A 16 7.13 6.84 -4.91
CA LEU A 16 7.48 5.96 -6.02
C LEU A 16 7.27 6.60 -7.40
N GLU A 17 6.75 7.82 -7.48
CA GLU A 17 6.64 8.54 -8.75
C GLU A 17 8.02 8.77 -9.38
N ASP A 18 8.08 8.59 -10.70
CA ASP A 18 9.30 8.68 -11.52
C ASP A 18 10.41 7.71 -11.11
N VAL A 19 10.10 6.72 -10.27
CA VAL A 19 11.02 5.63 -9.95
C VAL A 19 10.82 4.53 -10.99
N ASP A 20 11.80 4.37 -11.88
CA ASP A 20 11.79 3.31 -12.90
C ASP A 20 11.71 1.91 -12.27
N LYS A 21 12.57 1.65 -11.27
CA LYS A 21 12.53 0.39 -10.52
C LYS A 21 13.05 0.58 -9.10
N VAL A 22 12.30 0.08 -8.12
CA VAL A 22 12.75 0.04 -6.72
C VAL A 22 13.97 -0.87 -6.56
N LYS A 23 14.88 -0.49 -5.66
CA LYS A 23 16.12 -1.24 -5.39
C LYS A 23 15.89 -2.44 -4.49
N ALA A 24 14.96 -2.33 -3.54
CA ALA A 24 14.52 -3.46 -2.71
C ALA A 24 13.11 -3.91 -3.12
N ARG A 25 12.84 -5.21 -3.01
CA ARG A 25 11.52 -5.78 -3.32
C ARG A 25 10.46 -5.21 -2.39
N LEU A 26 9.53 -4.44 -2.96
CA LEU A 26 8.40 -3.86 -2.22
C LEU A 26 7.14 -4.67 -2.43
N TRP A 27 6.52 -5.11 -1.34
CA TRP A 27 5.23 -5.78 -1.33
C TRP A 27 4.15 -4.79 -0.89
N VAL A 28 3.10 -4.65 -1.69
CA VAL A 28 1.98 -3.74 -1.42
C VAL A 28 0.71 -4.58 -1.30
N CYS A 29 0.03 -4.45 -0.17
CA CYS A 29 -1.19 -5.19 0.13
C CYS A 29 -2.21 -4.26 0.80
N PRO A 30 -3.16 -3.69 0.04
CA PRO A 30 -4.26 -2.89 0.59
C PRO A 30 -5.05 -3.66 1.65
N PRO A 31 -5.61 -3.00 2.67
CA PRO A 31 -6.32 -3.70 3.74
C PRO A 31 -7.71 -4.18 3.30
N THR A 32 -8.36 -3.51 2.34
CA THR A 32 -9.69 -3.87 1.83
C THR A 32 -9.77 -3.75 0.29
N ARG A 33 -10.81 -4.34 -0.31
CA ARG A 33 -11.13 -4.20 -1.73
C ARG A 33 -11.46 -2.76 -2.12
N MET A 34 -12.14 -2.03 -1.24
CA MET A 34 -12.52 -0.63 -1.47
C MET A 34 -11.29 0.28 -1.54
N ASP A 35 -10.28 0.03 -0.69
CA ASP A 35 -8.98 0.72 -0.79
C ASP A 35 -8.29 0.40 -2.11
N GLU A 36 -8.23 -0.88 -2.50
CA GLU A 36 -7.61 -1.31 -3.74
C GLU A 36 -8.27 -0.66 -4.97
N GLU A 37 -9.61 -0.70 -5.04
CA GLU A 37 -10.38 -0.13 -6.16
C GLU A 37 -10.20 1.38 -6.26
N THR A 38 -10.25 2.10 -5.13
CA THR A 38 -10.01 3.55 -5.12
C THR A 38 -8.58 3.88 -5.57
N LEU A 39 -7.58 3.15 -5.09
CA LEU A 39 -6.17 3.36 -5.48
C LEU A 39 -5.92 3.05 -6.96
N LYS A 40 -6.69 2.14 -7.56
CA LYS A 40 -6.66 1.87 -9.01
C LYS A 40 -7.29 3.02 -9.79
N GLN A 41 -8.44 3.53 -9.36
CA GLN A 41 -9.13 4.66 -9.99
C GLN A 41 -8.28 5.95 -9.94
N GLU A 42 -7.57 6.18 -8.83
CA GLU A 42 -6.65 7.32 -8.65
C GLU A 42 -5.31 7.14 -9.38
N GLY A 43 -5.06 5.99 -10.01
CA GLY A 43 -3.82 5.70 -10.74
C GLY A 43 -2.61 5.33 -9.87
N HIS A 44 -2.73 5.38 -8.54
CA HIS A 44 -1.64 5.03 -7.62
C HIS A 44 -1.17 3.57 -7.77
N TYR A 45 -2.08 2.66 -8.10
CA TYR A 45 -1.73 1.27 -8.39
C TYR A 45 -0.81 1.14 -9.62
N ALA A 46 -1.06 1.94 -10.66
CA ALA A 46 -0.23 1.95 -11.86
C ALA A 46 1.16 2.50 -11.56
N THR A 47 1.28 3.56 -10.74
CA THR A 47 2.57 4.09 -10.27
C THR A 47 3.38 3.02 -9.53
N MET A 48 2.76 2.30 -8.60
CA MET A 48 3.43 1.25 -7.83
C MET A 48 3.85 0.08 -8.72
N ALA A 49 2.99 -0.33 -9.65
CA ALA A 49 3.31 -1.39 -10.62
C ALA A 49 4.46 -0.99 -11.55
N ALA A 50 4.45 0.25 -12.06
CA ALA A 50 5.51 0.80 -12.90
C ALA A 50 6.88 0.77 -12.18
N ALA A 51 6.91 1.11 -10.90
CA ALA A 51 8.11 1.04 -10.07
C ALA A 51 8.57 -0.41 -9.73
N GLY A 52 7.85 -1.43 -10.22
CA GLY A 52 8.19 -2.85 -10.02
C GLY A 52 7.73 -3.42 -8.67
N CYS A 53 6.73 -2.81 -8.03
CA CYS A 53 6.18 -3.33 -6.78
C CYS A 53 5.37 -4.61 -6.99
N ARG A 54 5.44 -5.53 -6.03
CA ARG A 54 4.59 -6.72 -6.01
C ARG A 54 3.27 -6.40 -5.31
N MET A 55 2.19 -6.44 -6.08
CA MET A 55 0.84 -6.21 -5.58
C MET A 55 0.22 -7.52 -5.12
N GLU A 56 -0.28 -7.56 -3.89
CA GLU A 56 -0.99 -8.70 -3.31
C GLU A 56 -2.49 -8.37 -3.19
N MET A 57 -3.31 -9.42 -3.21
CA MET A 57 -4.75 -9.26 -2.98
C MET A 57 -5.03 -8.70 -1.58
N PRO A 58 -6.11 -7.90 -1.40
CA PRO A 58 -6.41 -7.30 -0.12
C PRO A 58 -6.53 -8.33 1.03
N GLY A 59 -5.83 -8.06 2.14
CA GLY A 59 -5.88 -8.93 3.32
C GLY A 59 -4.64 -8.84 4.22
N CYS A 60 -4.43 -9.87 5.05
CA CYS A 60 -3.29 -9.92 5.98
C CYS A 60 -1.94 -10.11 5.28
N SER A 61 -1.91 -10.86 4.17
CA SER A 61 -0.70 -11.18 3.40
C SER A 61 0.48 -11.57 4.31
N LEU A 62 1.66 -11.00 4.10
CA LEU A 62 2.88 -11.33 4.85
C LEU A 62 2.80 -11.02 6.37
N CYS A 63 1.83 -10.22 6.84
CA CYS A 63 1.73 -9.85 8.25
C CYS A 63 1.54 -11.07 9.17
N MET A 64 0.89 -12.13 8.67
CA MET A 64 0.67 -13.35 9.42
C MET A 64 1.80 -14.38 9.24
N GLY A 65 2.43 -14.40 8.07
CA GLY A 65 3.52 -15.33 7.75
C GLY A 65 3.09 -16.78 7.55
N ASN A 66 1.79 -17.02 7.33
CA ASN A 66 1.20 -18.36 7.17
C ASN A 66 1.08 -18.80 5.69
N GLN A 67 1.17 -17.86 4.74
CA GLN A 67 1.07 -18.11 3.30
C GLN A 67 2.35 -17.59 2.64
N ALA A 68 2.31 -16.38 2.08
CA ALA A 68 3.49 -15.71 1.56
C ALA A 68 4.48 -15.40 2.69
N ARG A 69 5.76 -15.70 2.44
CA ARG A 69 6.88 -15.41 3.32
C ARG A 69 7.98 -14.70 2.54
N VAL A 70 8.77 -13.90 3.24
CA VAL A 70 9.98 -13.32 2.65
C VAL A 70 11.07 -14.38 2.51
N GLU A 71 12.11 -14.07 1.76
CA GLU A 71 13.28 -14.93 1.61
C GLU A 71 14.01 -15.12 2.95
N ASP A 72 14.66 -16.27 3.10
CA ASP A 72 15.38 -16.59 4.31
C ASP A 72 16.58 -15.65 4.52
N ASN A 73 16.85 -15.32 5.78
CA ASN A 73 17.95 -14.44 6.20
C ASN A 73 17.94 -13.02 5.58
N THR A 74 16.77 -12.54 5.13
CA THR A 74 16.63 -11.18 4.60
C THR A 74 16.38 -10.14 5.69
N THR A 75 16.72 -8.88 5.40
CA THR A 75 16.26 -7.73 6.21
C THR A 75 14.97 -7.17 5.62
N VAL A 76 13.99 -6.84 6.48
CA VAL A 76 12.67 -6.34 6.07
C VAL A 76 12.33 -5.07 6.87
N VAL A 77 11.82 -4.06 6.19
CA VAL A 77 11.07 -2.97 6.82
C VAL A 77 9.59 -3.22 6.58
N SER A 78 8.80 -3.29 7.65
CA SER A 78 7.39 -3.69 7.59
C SER A 78 6.49 -2.70 8.31
N THR A 79 5.31 -2.45 7.73
CA THR A 79 4.20 -1.72 8.37
C THR A 79 3.24 -2.67 9.11
N SER A 80 3.67 -3.91 9.36
CA SER A 80 2.91 -4.89 10.15
C SER A 80 2.93 -4.56 11.65
N THR A 81 2.22 -5.36 12.43
CA THR A 81 2.12 -5.17 13.89
C THR A 81 3.24 -5.84 14.68
N ARG A 82 3.97 -6.79 14.09
CA ARG A 82 4.86 -7.72 14.81
C ARG A 82 6.10 -8.04 14.00
N ASN A 83 7.23 -8.15 14.70
CA ASN A 83 8.55 -8.46 14.14
C ASN A 83 9.26 -9.61 14.88
N PHE A 84 8.52 -10.52 15.50
CA PHE A 84 9.11 -11.69 16.17
C PHE A 84 9.95 -12.54 15.19
N ASN A 85 10.97 -13.22 15.73
CA ASN A 85 11.82 -14.12 14.96
C ASN A 85 10.98 -15.13 14.16
N ASN A 86 11.36 -15.34 12.90
CA ASN A 86 10.70 -16.24 11.95
C ASN A 86 9.26 -15.86 11.55
N ARG A 87 8.74 -14.69 11.99
CA ARG A 87 7.36 -14.29 11.69
C ARG A 87 7.11 -14.07 10.21
N LEU A 88 7.97 -13.30 9.54
CA LEU A 88 7.82 -12.96 8.12
C LEU A 88 8.55 -13.94 7.19
N GLY A 89 9.64 -14.56 7.66
CA GLY A 89 10.49 -15.49 6.92
C GLY A 89 11.56 -16.06 7.85
N ASN A 90 12.22 -17.16 7.51
CA ASN A 90 13.16 -17.80 8.43
C ASN A 90 14.43 -16.97 8.54
N GLY A 91 14.90 -16.71 9.77
CA GLY A 91 16.08 -15.88 9.99
C GLY A 91 15.94 -14.42 9.52
N ALA A 92 14.72 -13.98 9.18
CA ALA A 92 14.50 -12.63 8.67
C ALA A 92 14.58 -11.60 9.81
N GLN A 93 15.33 -10.53 9.57
CA GLN A 93 15.48 -9.42 10.50
C GLN A 93 14.49 -8.31 10.16
N VAL A 94 13.50 -8.11 11.03
CA VAL A 94 12.34 -7.28 10.72
C VAL A 94 12.33 -6.00 11.57
N TYR A 95 12.29 -4.86 10.89
CA TYR A 95 12.13 -3.53 11.47
C TYR A 95 10.71 -3.04 11.21
N LEU A 96 10.04 -2.55 12.26
CA LEU A 96 8.74 -1.92 12.12
C LEU A 96 8.92 -0.43 11.80
N GLY A 97 8.17 0.07 10.83
CA GLY A 97 8.26 1.46 10.39
C GLY A 97 6.96 1.94 9.73
N SER A 98 6.92 3.24 9.41
CA SER A 98 5.78 3.84 8.70
C SER A 98 5.79 3.48 7.20
N ALA A 99 4.68 3.72 6.51
CA ALA A 99 4.56 3.44 5.08
C ALA A 99 5.48 4.34 4.23
N GLU A 100 5.61 5.61 4.62
CA GLU A 100 6.47 6.59 3.98
C GLU A 100 7.95 6.15 4.09
N LEU A 101 8.36 5.68 5.27
CA LEU A 101 9.70 5.15 5.48
C LEU A 101 9.92 3.85 4.70
N ALA A 102 8.95 2.94 4.68
CA ALA A 102 9.05 1.70 3.91
C ALA A 102 9.20 1.97 2.40
N ALA A 103 8.47 2.94 1.86
CA ALA A 103 8.62 3.38 0.47
C ALA A 103 10.00 3.98 0.21
N ALA A 104 10.50 4.85 1.10
CA ALA A 104 11.86 5.39 0.99
C ALA A 104 12.93 4.29 1.03
N CYS A 105 12.77 3.28 1.90
CA CYS A 105 13.65 2.11 1.96
C CYS A 105 13.63 1.30 0.66
N ALA A 106 12.46 1.13 0.04
CA ALA A 106 12.32 0.42 -1.23
C ALA A 106 13.08 1.12 -2.36
N VAL A 107 12.93 2.45 -2.47
CA VAL A 107 13.62 3.28 -3.46
C VAL A 107 15.14 3.25 -3.25
N LEU A 108 15.60 3.37 -2.00
CA LEU A 108 17.03 3.46 -1.70
C LEU A 108 17.74 2.11 -1.60
N GLY A 109 16.99 1.02 -1.34
CA GLY A 109 17.54 -0.31 -1.08
C GLY A 109 18.16 -0.48 0.31
N ARG A 110 17.99 0.52 1.19
CA ARG A 110 18.50 0.55 2.57
C ARG A 110 17.66 1.49 3.42
N ILE A 111 17.81 1.40 4.74
CA ILE A 111 17.24 2.40 5.65
C ILE A 111 17.90 3.76 5.36
N PRO A 112 17.13 4.84 5.11
CA PRO A 112 17.67 6.17 4.87
C PRO A 112 18.30 6.76 6.12
N THR A 113 19.20 7.73 5.94
CA THR A 113 19.55 8.66 7.01
C THR A 113 18.38 9.60 7.31
N VAL A 114 18.39 10.22 8.48
CA VAL A 114 17.35 11.20 8.89
C VAL A 114 17.20 12.32 7.86
N ALA A 115 18.31 12.88 7.36
CA ALA A 115 18.30 13.94 6.37
C ALA A 115 17.71 13.49 5.02
N GLU A 116 18.05 12.28 4.57
CA GLU A 116 17.49 11.70 3.35
C GLU A 116 15.97 11.50 3.46
N TYR A 117 15.52 10.96 4.60
CA TYR A 117 14.10 10.74 4.87
C TYR A 117 13.32 12.06 4.88
N HIS A 118 13.79 13.06 5.64
CA HIS A 118 13.12 14.35 5.69
C HIS A 118 13.03 15.03 4.34
N ARG A 119 14.08 14.93 3.51
CA ARG A 119 14.06 15.44 2.14
C ARG A 119 13.01 14.74 1.28
N ILE A 120 12.88 13.42 1.35
CA ILE A 120 11.86 12.68 0.59
C ILE A 120 10.46 13.13 1.03
N VAL A 121 10.21 13.17 2.35
CA VAL A 121 8.90 13.55 2.89
C VAL A 121 8.55 15.00 2.54
N SER A 122 9.48 15.94 2.72
CA SER A 122 9.21 17.37 2.49
C SER A 122 8.99 17.71 1.02
N THR A 123 9.60 16.96 0.10
CA THR A 123 9.49 17.21 -1.35
C THR A 123 8.36 16.46 -2.00
N ARG A 124 8.13 15.20 -1.61
CA ARG A 124 7.15 14.32 -2.26
C ARG A 124 5.80 14.34 -1.56
N ILE A 125 5.76 14.36 -0.23
CA ILE A 125 4.52 14.13 0.54
C ILE A 125 3.94 15.43 1.10
N GLN A 126 4.75 16.21 1.81
CA GLN A 126 4.27 17.37 2.58
C GLN A 126 3.48 18.40 1.74
N PRO A 127 3.86 18.72 0.48
CA PRO A 127 3.10 19.67 -0.34
C PRO A 127 1.68 19.19 -0.69
N LEU A 128 1.45 17.88 -0.64
CA LEU A 128 0.20 17.23 -1.03
C LEU A 128 -0.51 16.56 0.16
N ALA A 129 -0.04 16.78 1.39
CA ALA A 129 -0.50 16.05 2.58
C ALA A 129 -2.03 16.12 2.76
N ALA A 130 -2.63 17.29 2.52
CA ALA A 130 -4.09 17.48 2.63
C ALA A 130 -4.88 16.61 1.63
N GLU A 131 -4.32 16.32 0.46
CA GLU A 131 -4.94 15.48 -0.55
C GLU A 131 -4.67 13.99 -0.31
N LEU A 132 -3.42 13.65 0.01
CA LEU A 132 -2.96 12.27 0.20
C LEU A 132 -3.67 11.62 1.39
N TYR A 133 -3.80 12.33 2.51
CA TYR A 133 -4.35 11.79 3.77
C TYR A 133 -5.88 11.96 3.91
N ARG A 134 -6.62 11.94 2.80
CA ARG A 134 -8.08 11.88 2.82
C ARG A 134 -8.56 10.44 3.04
N TYR A 135 -9.41 10.21 4.03
CA TYR A 135 -10.02 8.90 4.26
C TYR A 135 -11.15 8.61 3.26
N LEU A 136 -11.46 7.33 3.09
CA LEU A 136 -12.67 6.90 2.39
C LEU A 136 -13.89 7.24 3.25
N ASN A 137 -14.77 8.09 2.71
CA ASN A 137 -16.06 8.42 3.31
C ASN A 137 -17.13 7.92 2.33
N PHE A 138 -17.67 6.73 2.57
CA PHE A 138 -18.57 6.03 1.64
C PHE A 138 -19.86 6.81 1.35
N ASP A 139 -20.33 7.62 2.30
CA ASP A 139 -21.45 8.56 2.14
C ASP A 139 -21.18 9.64 1.08
N ARG A 140 -19.90 9.91 0.78
CA ARG A 140 -19.46 10.93 -0.18
C ARG A 140 -18.96 10.36 -1.49
N ILE A 141 -19.00 9.03 -1.66
CA ILE A 141 -18.58 8.35 -2.89
C ILE A 141 -19.84 8.14 -3.75
N PRO A 142 -19.93 8.76 -4.93
CA PRO A 142 -21.06 8.57 -5.83
C PRO A 142 -21.30 7.08 -6.15
N GLY A 143 -22.55 6.63 -6.09
CA GLY A 143 -22.96 5.24 -6.36
C GLY A 143 -22.78 4.27 -5.19
N PHE A 144 -22.09 4.65 -4.09
CA PHE A 144 -21.95 3.75 -2.93
C PHE A 144 -23.18 3.78 -2.01
N ALA A 145 -23.81 4.95 -1.84
CA ALA A 145 -25.04 5.10 -1.06
C ALA A 145 -26.27 4.45 -1.74
N GLU A 146 -26.31 4.45 -3.06
CA GLU A 146 -27.42 3.87 -3.85
C GLU A 146 -27.48 2.34 -3.70
N GLY A 147 -26.33 1.67 -3.58
CA GLY A 147 -26.27 0.23 -3.27
C GLY A 147 -26.62 -0.12 -1.81
N ALA A 148 -26.65 0.86 -0.90
CA ALA A 148 -27.01 0.64 0.50
C ALA A 148 -28.53 0.68 0.75
N GLU A 149 -29.29 1.36 -0.10
CA GLU A 149 -30.77 1.42 -0.01
C GLU A 149 -31.46 0.24 -0.73
N GLY A 150 -30.76 -0.44 -1.63
CA GLY A 150 -31.25 -1.62 -2.35
C GLY A 150 -30.73 -2.94 -1.77
N GLY A 151 -31.24 -3.34 -0.60
CA GLY A 151 -30.95 -4.65 -0.02
C GLY A 151 -31.58 -5.80 -0.83
N ASP A 152 -30.86 -6.38 -1.79
CA ASP A 152 -31.10 -7.74 -2.25
C ASP A 152 -29.81 -8.58 -2.17
N SER A 153 -29.92 -9.71 -1.48
CA SER A 153 -28.84 -10.60 -1.05
C SER A 153 -28.45 -11.59 -2.15
N ARG A 154 -28.10 -11.07 -3.32
CA ARG A 154 -27.40 -11.80 -4.38
C ARG A 154 -26.28 -10.94 -4.93
N ALA A 155 -25.13 -11.03 -4.26
CA ALA A 155 -23.88 -10.47 -4.74
C ALA A 155 -23.35 -11.29 -5.93
N GLU A 156 -24.03 -11.21 -7.06
CA GLU A 156 -23.46 -11.46 -8.38
C GLU A 156 -23.76 -10.18 -9.20
N ASP A 157 -22.71 -9.58 -9.75
CA ASP A 157 -22.73 -8.40 -10.61
C ASP A 157 -23.06 -7.03 -9.97
N ALA A 158 -22.08 -6.49 -9.24
CA ALA A 158 -21.89 -5.04 -9.29
C ALA A 158 -21.48 -4.67 -10.74
N PRO A 159 -22.05 -3.61 -11.34
CA PRO A 159 -21.85 -3.34 -12.76
C PRO A 159 -20.38 -3.03 -13.01
N MET A 160 -19.72 -3.90 -13.78
CA MET A 160 -18.45 -3.58 -14.42
C MET A 160 -18.63 -2.26 -15.19
N ALA A 161 -17.95 -1.20 -14.74
CA ALA A 161 -17.81 0.00 -15.53
C ALA A 161 -17.12 -0.41 -16.84
N LYS A 162 -17.91 -0.46 -17.92
CA LYS A 162 -17.43 -0.77 -19.27
C LYS A 162 -16.38 0.28 -19.62
N VAL A 163 -15.14 -0.17 -19.73
CA VAL A 163 -14.09 0.57 -20.43
C VAL A 163 -14.38 0.37 -21.91
N GLU A 164 -14.97 1.38 -22.55
CA GLU A 164 -15.10 1.40 -24.00
C GLU A 164 -13.70 1.50 -24.64
N ALA A 165 -13.53 0.73 -25.71
CA ALA A 165 -12.29 0.54 -26.45
C ALA A 165 -11.99 1.67 -27.43
#